data_AF-A0ABD0XWT1-F1
#
_entry.id   AF-A0ABD0XWT1-F1
#
_cell.length_a   1.000
_cell.length_b   1.000
_cell.length_c   1.000
_cell.angle_alpha   90.00
_cell.angle_beta   90.00
_cell.angle_gamma   90.00
#
_symmetry.space_group_name_H-M   'P 1'
#
loop_
_entity.id
_entity.type
_entity.pdbx_description
1 polymer ?
#
loop_
_entity_poly.entity_id
_entity_poly.type
_entity_poly.pdbx_seq_one_letter_code
_entity_poly.pdbx_strand_id
1 'polypeptide(L)'
;MLTRLWKYAASEVLDSEYLLHAGVFSMVEFDEDIFAAGNCYDAYQYKSFWLFCPYAYRLPEGPILVKDLAVEYKYLSNTSEWFYIARKNAENVIKNYNQFSRGKSFFNASLLTRKYVSSAPTKRGTLRIE
;
A
#
# COMPACT_ATOMS: atom_id res chain seq x y z
N MET A 1 -5.36 9.75 3.00
CA MET A 1 -4.06 9.28 3.56
C MET A 1 -3.36 8.34 2.55
N LEU A 2 -2.36 8.80 1.81
CA LEU A 2 -1.50 7.97 0.94
C LEU A 2 -0.36 7.37 1.79
N THR A 3 -0.60 6.23 2.43
CA THR A 3 0.37 5.65 3.38
C THR A 3 1.54 5.03 2.62
N ARG A 4 2.80 5.34 2.95
CA ARG A 4 3.96 4.61 2.38
C ARG A 4 4.05 3.13 2.81
N LEU A 5 2.97 2.62 3.40
CA LEU A 5 2.77 1.30 3.96
C LEU A 5 3.01 0.24 2.89
N TRP A 6 2.48 0.40 1.68
CA TRP A 6 2.73 -0.51 0.55
C TRP A 6 4.20 -0.60 0.09
N LYS A 7 5.06 0.35 0.48
CA LYS A 7 6.47 0.36 0.07
C LYS A 7 7.41 -0.22 1.13
N TYR A 8 7.06 -0.11 2.40
CA TYR A 8 7.98 -0.40 3.50
C TYR A 8 7.38 -1.23 4.64
N ALA A 9 6.10 -1.56 4.60
CA ALA A 9 5.49 -2.39 5.62
C ALA A 9 5.93 -3.84 5.50
N ALA A 10 5.91 -4.55 6.63
CA ALA A 10 6.14 -5.98 6.67
C ALA A 10 5.01 -6.73 5.94
N SER A 11 5.30 -7.93 5.43
CA SER A 11 4.35 -8.72 4.62
C SER A 11 3.04 -8.96 5.37
N GLU A 12 3.11 -9.22 6.68
CA GLU A 12 1.96 -9.50 7.54
C GLU A 12 0.94 -8.36 7.55
N VAL A 13 1.42 -7.12 7.40
CA VAL A 13 0.57 -5.93 7.30
C VAL A 13 -0.06 -5.84 5.92
N LEU A 14 0.74 -6.11 4.87
CA LEU A 14 0.28 -6.07 3.48
C LEU A 14 -0.69 -7.20 3.16
N ASP A 15 -0.58 -8.35 3.83
CA ASP A 15 -1.41 -9.54 3.66
C ASP A 15 -2.74 -9.46 4.44
N SER A 16 -2.94 -8.40 5.24
CA SER A 16 -4.17 -8.20 6.00
C SER A 16 -5.25 -7.54 5.15
N GLU A 17 -6.22 -8.33 4.70
CA GLU A 17 -7.39 -7.84 3.97
C GLU A 17 -8.16 -6.79 4.77
N TYR A 18 -8.26 -6.99 6.09
CA TYR A 18 -8.89 -6.03 6.99
C TYR A 18 -8.18 -4.68 6.95
N LEU A 19 -6.85 -4.65 7.02
CA LEU A 19 -6.10 -3.39 6.97
C LEU A 19 -6.26 -2.68 5.63
N LEU A 20 -6.35 -3.42 4.53
CA LEU A 20 -6.54 -2.82 3.21
C LEU A 20 -7.95 -2.22 3.06
N HIS A 21 -8.98 -2.91 3.54
CA HIS A 21 -10.35 -2.38 3.57
C HIS A 21 -10.48 -1.17 4.51
N ALA A 22 -9.92 -1.26 5.72
CA ALA A 22 -9.89 -0.14 6.66
C ALA A 22 -9.12 1.06 6.08
N GLY A 23 -8.04 0.80 5.35
CA GLY A 23 -7.25 1.84 4.69
C GLY A 23 -8.08 2.65 3.68
N VAL A 24 -8.79 1.98 2.77
CA VAL A 24 -9.64 2.68 1.79
C VAL A 24 -10.86 3.33 2.45
N PHE A 25 -11.42 2.73 3.51
CA PHE A 25 -12.49 3.35 4.30
C PHE A 25 -12.04 4.68 4.91
N SER A 26 -10.92 4.67 5.63
CA SER A 26 -10.35 5.87 6.24
C SER A 26 -9.99 6.95 5.23
N MET A 27 -9.65 6.59 3.99
CA MET A 27 -9.44 7.59 2.94
C MET A 27 -10.71 8.37 2.60
N VAL A 28 -11.86 7.70 2.55
CA VAL A 28 -13.17 8.32 2.29
C VAL A 28 -13.73 8.99 3.55
N GLU A 29 -13.48 8.42 4.73
CA GLU A 29 -13.96 8.95 6.00
C GLU A 29 -13.31 10.29 6.36
N PHE A 30 -11.99 10.42 6.17
CA PHE A 30 -11.25 11.60 6.62
C PHE A 30 -11.31 12.81 5.67
N ASP A 31 -11.90 12.65 4.48
CA ASP A 31 -12.00 13.72 3.50
C ASP A 31 -13.38 13.66 2.82
N GLU A 32 -14.21 14.66 3.09
CA GLU A 32 -15.58 14.73 2.58
C GLU A 32 -15.63 14.92 1.05
N ASP A 33 -14.58 15.50 0.46
CA ASP A 33 -14.48 15.72 -0.99
C ASP A 33 -14.13 14.43 -1.75
N ILE A 34 -13.67 13.38 -1.05
CA ILE A 34 -13.41 12.07 -1.63
C ILE A 34 -14.73 11.27 -1.67
N PHE A 35 -15.26 11.07 -2.88
CA PHE A 35 -16.44 10.22 -3.10
C PHE A 35 -16.15 8.73 -2.89
N ALA A 36 -14.99 8.26 -3.39
CA ALA A 36 -14.61 6.86 -3.33
C ALA A 36 -13.09 6.67 -3.39
N ALA A 37 -12.61 5.57 -2.83
CA ALA A 37 -11.21 5.16 -2.84
C ALA A 37 -11.09 3.67 -3.12
N GLY A 38 -10.08 3.27 -3.88
CA GLY A 38 -9.81 1.87 -4.19
C GLY A 38 -8.31 1.56 -4.16
N ASN A 39 -7.97 0.34 -3.75
CA ASN A 39 -6.62 -0.20 -3.81
C ASN A 39 -6.66 -1.52 -4.60
N CYS A 40 -6.65 -1.43 -5.93
CA CYS A 40 -6.82 -2.59 -6.81
C CYS A 40 -5.48 -3.25 -7.19
N TYR A 41 -5.46 -4.57 -7.15
CA TYR A 41 -4.31 -5.39 -7.53
C TYR A 41 -4.51 -6.03 -8.92
N ASP A 42 -3.42 -6.23 -9.67
CA ASP A 42 -3.46 -6.97 -10.94
C ASP A 42 -3.64 -8.49 -10.70
N ALA A 43 -3.78 -9.25 -11.78
CA ALA A 43 -3.98 -10.70 -11.77
C ALA A 43 -2.96 -11.42 -10.87
N TYR A 44 -3.45 -12.12 -9.85
CA TYR A 44 -2.62 -12.87 -8.89
C TYR A 44 -1.54 -12.03 -8.18
N GLN A 45 -1.69 -10.70 -8.13
CA GLN A 45 -0.76 -9.82 -7.40
C GLN A 45 -1.07 -9.73 -5.89
N TYR A 46 -2.20 -10.28 -5.45
CA TYR A 46 -2.57 -10.32 -4.05
C TYR A 46 -2.94 -11.75 -3.63
N LYS A 47 -2.07 -12.36 -2.82
CA LYS A 47 -2.19 -13.77 -2.38
C LYS A 47 -2.52 -14.70 -3.57
N SER A 48 -3.51 -15.58 -3.41
CA SER A 48 -4.01 -16.48 -4.44
C SER A 48 -5.29 -15.98 -5.12
N PHE A 49 -5.69 -14.72 -4.90
CA PHE A 49 -6.88 -14.17 -5.53
C PHE A 49 -6.61 -13.90 -7.02
N TRP A 50 -7.56 -14.27 -7.88
CA TRP A 50 -7.48 -13.88 -9.29
C TRP A 50 -7.50 -12.35 -9.41
N LEU A 51 -8.46 -11.71 -8.76
CA LEU A 51 -8.59 -10.27 -8.63
C LEU A 51 -8.93 -9.93 -7.18
N PHE A 52 -8.47 -8.77 -6.74
CA PHE A 52 -8.76 -8.24 -5.42
C PHE A 52 -8.66 -6.73 -5.45
N CYS A 53 -9.73 -6.04 -5.05
CA CYS A 53 -9.73 -4.59 -4.94
C CYS A 53 -10.62 -4.12 -3.78
N PRO A 54 -10.04 -3.90 -2.58
CA PRO A 54 -10.64 -3.11 -1.52
C PRO A 54 -11.11 -1.76 -2.07
N TYR A 55 -12.39 -1.48 -1.89
CA TYR A 55 -13.04 -0.32 -2.43
C TYR A 55 -14.04 0.25 -1.42
N ALA A 56 -13.90 1.54 -1.13
CA ALA A 56 -14.83 2.29 -0.31
C ALA A 56 -15.50 3.39 -1.12
N TYR A 57 -16.78 3.64 -0.87
CA TYR A 57 -17.54 4.70 -1.53
C TYR A 57 -18.66 5.26 -0.64
N ARG A 58 -18.97 6.54 -0.83
CA ARG A 58 -20.03 7.23 -0.11
C ARG A 58 -21.37 7.07 -0.82
N LEU A 59 -22.41 6.74 -0.07
CA LEU A 59 -23.79 6.79 -0.54
C LEU A 59 -24.33 8.22 -0.50
N PRO A 60 -25.36 8.56 -1.30
CA PRO A 60 -25.96 9.90 -1.30
C PRO A 60 -26.38 10.41 0.09
N GLU A 61 -26.77 9.50 0.99
CA GLU A 61 -27.24 9.81 2.34
C GLU A 61 -26.10 9.99 3.37
N GLY A 62 -24.84 9.83 2.96
CA GLY A 62 -23.65 9.98 3.82
C GLY A 62 -22.95 8.71 4.30
N PRO A 63 -23.58 7.51 4.41
CA PRO A 63 -22.87 6.30 4.79
C PRO A 63 -21.75 5.94 3.83
N ILE A 64 -20.67 5.39 4.37
CA ILE A 64 -19.57 4.83 3.58
C ILE A 64 -19.68 3.31 3.61
N LEU A 65 -19.70 2.69 2.43
CA LEU A 65 -19.67 1.24 2.26
C LEU A 65 -18.30 0.80 1.79
N VAL A 66 -17.92 -0.41 2.20
CA VAL A 66 -16.64 -1.02 1.87
C VAL A 66 -16.88 -2.43 1.33
N LYS A 67 -16.27 -2.74 0.20
CA LYS A 67 -16.39 -4.07 -0.44
C LYS A 67 -15.14 -4.40 -1.25
N ASP A 68 -15.05 -5.65 -1.69
CA ASP A 68 -14.16 -6.03 -2.79
C ASP A 68 -14.84 -5.76 -4.13
N LEU A 69 -14.37 -4.74 -4.84
CA LEU A 69 -14.89 -4.36 -6.15
C LEU A 69 -14.72 -5.48 -7.19
N ALA A 70 -13.72 -6.34 -7.04
CA ALA A 70 -13.43 -7.42 -7.98
C ALA A 70 -14.58 -8.44 -8.11
N VAL A 71 -15.43 -8.55 -7.07
CA VAL A 71 -16.59 -9.46 -7.04
C VAL A 71 -17.64 -9.04 -8.06
N GLU A 72 -17.91 -7.75 -8.20
CA GLU A 72 -18.94 -7.22 -9.09
C GLU A 72 -18.37 -6.74 -10.42
N TYR A 73 -17.08 -6.38 -10.46
CA TYR A 73 -16.48 -5.71 -11.60
C TYR A 73 -15.11 -6.28 -11.97
N LYS A 74 -15.05 -6.99 -13.09
CA LYS A 74 -13.83 -7.61 -13.63
C LYS A 74 -12.97 -6.58 -14.37
N TYR A 75 -12.24 -5.76 -13.63
CA TYR A 75 -11.49 -4.60 -14.17
C TYR A 75 -10.31 -4.95 -15.10
N LEU A 76 -9.89 -6.22 -15.19
CA LEU A 76 -8.89 -6.65 -16.18
C LEU A 76 -9.50 -7.11 -17.51
N SER A 77 -10.83 -7.22 -17.60
CA SER A 77 -11.55 -7.56 -18.83
C SER A 77 -11.32 -6.51 -19.92
N ASN A 78 -11.46 -6.91 -21.19
CA ASN A 78 -11.52 -5.99 -22.32
C ASN A 78 -12.80 -5.13 -22.35
N THR A 79 -13.82 -5.52 -21.57
CA THR A 79 -15.07 -4.77 -21.42
C THR A 79 -15.04 -3.73 -20.29
N SER A 80 -13.95 -3.65 -19.53
CA SER A 80 -13.83 -2.68 -18.45
C SER A 80 -13.43 -1.31 -19.00
N GLU A 81 -14.40 -0.46 -19.32
CA GLU A 81 -14.13 0.86 -19.92
C GLU A 81 -13.14 1.71 -19.11
N TRP A 82 -13.32 1.75 -17.78
CA TRP A 82 -12.51 2.56 -16.88
C TRP A 82 -11.07 2.08 -16.68
N PHE A 83 -10.82 0.77 -16.76
CA PHE A 83 -9.49 0.21 -16.49
C PHE A 83 -8.78 -0.30 -17.74
N TYR A 84 -9.51 -0.75 -18.76
CA TYR A 84 -8.92 -1.33 -19.96
C TYR A 84 -8.07 -0.30 -20.72
N ILE A 85 -8.62 0.89 -21.00
CA ILE A 85 -7.92 1.93 -21.76
C ILE A 85 -6.69 2.41 -20.97
N ALA A 86 -6.88 2.73 -19.69
CA ALA A 86 -5.80 3.19 -18.81
C ALA A 86 -4.67 2.14 -18.71
N ARG A 87 -5.02 0.87 -18.53
CA ARG A 87 -4.06 -0.24 -18.49
C ARG A 87 -3.31 -0.39 -19.80
N LYS A 88 -4.00 -0.39 -20.95
CA LYS A 88 -3.35 -0.51 -22.27
C LYS A 88 -2.40 0.65 -22.54
N ASN A 89 -2.77 1.85 -22.13
CA ASN A 89 -1.90 3.02 -22.22
C ASN A 89 -0.66 2.86 -21.32
N ALA A 90 -0.83 2.43 -20.07
CA ALA A 90 0.28 2.17 -19.16
C ALA A 90 1.21 1.06 -19.68
N GLU A 91 0.66 -0.05 -20.20
CA GLU A 91 1.42 -1.12 -20.84
C GLU A 91 2.26 -0.60 -22.01
N ASN A 92 1.70 0.28 -22.85
CA ASN A 92 2.43 0.89 -23.97
C ASN A 92 3.55 1.81 -23.48
N VAL A 93 3.31 2.62 -22.46
CA VAL A 93 4.30 3.50 -21.81
C VAL A 93 5.45 2.69 -21.19
N ILE A 94 5.15 1.52 -20.61
CA ILE A 94 6.13 0.59 -20.04
C ILE A 94 6.92 -0.14 -21.14
N LYS A 95 6.29 -0.51 -22.26
CA LYS A 95 7.00 -1.13 -23.39
C LYS A 95 7.97 -0.18 -24.05
N ASN A 96 7.60 1.10 -24.16
CA ASN A 96 8.39 2.14 -24.80
C ASN A 96 9.25 2.94 -23.81
N TYR A 97 9.76 2.28 -22.74
CA TYR A 97 10.43 2.81 -21.53
C TYR A 97 11.68 3.67 -21.80
N ASN A 98 11.53 4.75 -22.54
CA ASN A 98 12.60 5.59 -23.06
C ASN A 98 12.58 6.98 -22.39
N GLN A 99 11.50 7.28 -21.66
CA GLN A 99 11.18 8.60 -21.10
C GLN A 99 11.69 8.83 -19.67
N PHE A 100 12.20 7.81 -18.97
CA PHE A 100 12.67 7.93 -17.59
C PHE A 100 14.17 7.63 -17.47
N SER A 101 14.94 8.57 -16.90
CA SER A 101 16.33 8.32 -16.53
C SER A 101 16.39 7.51 -15.22
N ARG A 102 17.19 6.43 -15.20
CA ARG A 102 17.37 5.61 -13.98
C ARG A 102 18.45 6.22 -13.08
N GLY A 103 18.04 6.88 -12.01
CA GLY A 103 18.96 7.24 -10.92
C GLY A 103 19.41 5.98 -10.17
N LYS A 104 20.72 5.70 -10.13
CA LYS A 104 21.28 4.67 -9.25
C LYS A 104 21.43 5.25 -7.84
N SER A 105 20.61 4.80 -6.89
CA SER A 105 20.81 5.13 -5.48
C SER A 105 21.88 4.21 -4.90
N PHE A 106 23.06 4.74 -4.62
CA PHE A 106 24.10 4.04 -3.86
C PHE A 106 23.80 4.24 -2.38
N PHE A 107 23.20 3.23 -1.75
CA PHE A 107 23.10 3.19 -0.30
C PHE A 107 24.47 2.84 0.29
N ASN A 108 25.21 3.84 0.73
CA ASN A 108 26.40 3.61 1.53
C ASN A 108 25.99 3.44 3.01
N ALA A 109 25.92 2.19 3.47
CA ALA A 109 25.50 1.84 4.83
C ALA A 109 26.37 2.49 5.93
N SER A 110 27.58 2.97 5.59
CA SER A 110 28.49 3.62 6.54
C SER A 110 28.06 5.04 6.96
N LEU A 111 27.11 5.67 6.27
CA LEU A 111 26.65 7.03 6.59
C LEU A 111 25.40 7.07 7.48
N LEU A 112 24.75 5.92 7.72
CA LEU A 112 23.54 5.83 8.54
C LEU A 112 23.82 5.61 10.04
N THR A 113 25.07 5.37 10.44
CA THR A 113 25.47 5.35 11.85
C THR A 113 25.66 6.76 12.41
N ARG A 114 24.62 7.61 12.29
CA ARG A 114 24.52 8.79 13.18
C ARG A 114 24.15 8.26 14.57
N LYS A 115 25.19 8.10 15.40
CA LYS A 115 25.20 7.74 16.82
C LYS A 115 23.83 7.83 17.51
N TYR A 116 23.10 6.72 17.60
CA TYR A 116 22.22 6.50 18.74
C TYR A 116 23.11 6.16 19.93
N VAL A 117 23.49 7.17 20.71
CA VAL A 117 24.07 6.96 22.04
C VAL A 117 22.93 6.48 22.93
N SER A 118 22.71 5.17 22.98
CA SER A 118 21.90 4.53 24.00
C SER A 118 22.62 4.65 25.34
N SER A 119 22.15 5.57 26.19
CA SER A 119 22.51 5.59 27.60
C SER A 119 21.53 4.70 28.36
N ALA A 120 21.86 3.41 28.47
CA ALA A 120 21.22 2.50 29.42
C ALA A 120 22.21 2.21 30.57
N PRO A 121 21.87 2.47 31.84
CA PRO A 121 22.77 2.24 32.96
C PRO A 121 22.75 0.74 33.30
N THR A 122 23.80 0.01 32.94
CA THR A 122 24.01 -1.34 33.48
C THR A 122 24.65 -1.21 34.86
N LYS A 123 23.82 -1.31 35.92
CA LYS A 123 24.32 -1.50 37.29
C LYS A 123 25.20 -2.76 37.32
N ARG A 124 26.48 -2.58 37.65
CA ARG A 124 27.37 -3.67 38.03
C ARG A 124 28.08 -3.23 39.32
N GLY A 125 27.52 -3.66 40.45
CA GLY A 125 28.06 -3.44 41.79
C GLY A 125 27.97 -4.77 42.55
N THR A 126 29.13 -5.36 42.77
CA THR A 126 29.42 -6.68 43.35
C THR A 126 29.34 -6.65 44.88
N LEU A 127 28.80 -7.68 45.52
CA LEU A 127 29.01 -8.08 46.94
C LEU A 127 28.32 -9.43 47.15
N ARG A 128 28.80 -10.43 47.90
CA ARG A 128 30.10 -10.90 48.40
C ARG A 128 29.81 -12.34 48.87
N ILE A 129 30.81 -13.19 48.85
CA ILE A 129 30.77 -14.57 49.36
C ILE A 129 30.67 -14.54 50.89
N GLU A 130 29.59 -15.11 51.42
CA GLU A 130 29.40 -15.91 52.66
C GLU A 130 27.93 -15.83 53.12
#